data_AF-A0A7T7AGC2-F1
#
_entry.id   AF-A0A7T7AGC2-F1
#
_cell.length_a   1.000
_cell.length_b   1.000
_cell.length_c   1.000
_cell.angle_alpha   90.00
_cell.angle_beta   90.00
_cell.angle_gamma   90.00
#
_symmetry.space_group_name_H-M   'P 1'
#
loop_
_entity.id
_entity.type
_entity.pdbx_description
1 polymer ?
#
loop_
_entity_poly.entity_id
_entity_poly.type
_entity_poly.pdbx_seq_one_letter_code
_entity_poly.pdbx_strand_id
1 'polypeptide(L)'
;MSIYIPPHIKIIVEDDSGEVRHSQSLSDYFQQPNINILSATYGSTLLDILVEESYISSTLQLNQIFTGNPNADATRMIGSIAECLVVDICHKHPEANRLLGMHARFGSRPSQKLDEYVAVATGSMRAKRLYQQHYNPSDTQRDVIWVEKKNTQNQLLCISNNNSISAKPAGLQIKASHDGVRYVLPTIQNYHYPVLYFDLDGDWAKVREAMIDNNINCHLINPDSIHHELRHALQAYFDIVIALIDGRTTTQQVIADSKYNMDSILGAGVDGSELIGTPQIILPSNIR
;
A
#
# COMPACT_ATOMS: atom_id res chain seq x y z
N MET A 1 -10.25 -23.42 -16.62
CA MET A 1 -9.15 -24.05 -17.37
C MET A 1 -8.01 -24.23 -16.37
N SER A 2 -7.72 -25.44 -15.88
CA SER A 2 -6.60 -25.62 -14.95
C SER A 2 -5.31 -25.71 -15.75
N ILE A 3 -4.39 -24.77 -15.54
CA ILE A 3 -3.05 -24.82 -16.13
C ILE A 3 -2.31 -25.99 -15.46
N TYR A 4 -1.90 -26.99 -16.23
CA TYR A 4 -1.02 -28.05 -15.73
C TYR A 4 0.38 -27.47 -15.54
N ILE A 5 0.83 -27.40 -14.29
CA ILE A 5 2.17 -26.95 -13.94
C ILE A 5 3.00 -28.20 -13.67
N PRO A 6 4.08 -28.43 -14.45
CA PRO A 6 4.95 -29.57 -14.22
C PRO A 6 5.53 -29.55 -12.79
N PRO A 7 5.55 -30.69 -12.07
CA PRO A 7 5.93 -30.74 -10.65
C PRO A 7 7.43 -30.48 -10.40
N HIS A 8 8.24 -30.47 -11.46
CA HIS A 8 9.68 -30.22 -11.38
C HIS A 8 10.04 -28.73 -11.41
N ILE A 9 9.09 -27.84 -11.70
CA ILE A 9 9.33 -26.40 -11.67
C ILE A 9 9.35 -25.94 -10.22
N LYS A 10 10.43 -25.26 -9.83
CA LYS A 10 10.61 -24.72 -8.49
C LYS A 10 10.83 -23.23 -8.55
N ILE A 11 10.36 -22.55 -7.52
CA ILE A 11 10.79 -21.20 -7.18
C ILE A 11 11.96 -21.35 -6.22
N ILE A 12 13.05 -20.62 -6.48
CA ILE A 12 14.24 -20.61 -5.65
C ILE A 12 14.60 -19.18 -5.27
N VAL A 13 15.12 -19.01 -4.07
CA VAL A 13 15.75 -17.78 -3.60
C VAL A 13 17.20 -18.11 -3.33
N GLU A 14 18.11 -17.42 -4.03
CA GLU A 14 19.55 -17.59 -3.89
C GLU A 14 20.12 -16.53 -2.94
N ASP A 15 21.27 -16.83 -2.33
CA ASP A 15 22.10 -15.83 -1.67
C ASP A 15 23.08 -15.15 -2.65
N ASP A 16 23.94 -14.26 -2.13
CA ASP A 16 24.90 -13.52 -2.98
C ASP A 16 26.02 -14.43 -3.52
N SER A 17 26.14 -15.67 -3.00
CA SER A 17 27.06 -16.68 -3.49
C SER A 17 26.44 -17.64 -4.51
N GLY A 18 25.15 -17.50 -4.80
CA GLY A 18 24.38 -18.37 -5.70
C GLY A 18 23.88 -19.65 -5.04
N GLU A 19 24.00 -19.78 -3.72
CA GLU A 19 23.48 -20.94 -2.97
C GLU A 19 21.99 -20.77 -2.67
N VAL A 20 21.23 -21.86 -2.81
CA VAL A 20 19.77 -21.84 -2.62
C VAL A 20 19.43 -21.74 -1.13
N ARG A 21 18.87 -20.61 -0.70
CA ARG A 21 18.37 -20.38 0.67
C ARG A 21 17.00 -21.00 0.90
N HIS A 22 16.10 -20.79 -0.05
CA HIS A 22 14.71 -21.25 0.02
C HIS A 22 14.30 -21.83 -1.32
N SER A 23 13.48 -22.88 -1.28
CA SER A 23 12.87 -23.42 -2.49
C SER A 23 11.50 -24.00 -2.21
N GLN A 24 10.60 -23.88 -3.19
CA GLN A 24 9.28 -24.48 -3.16
C GLN A 24 8.89 -24.93 -4.56
N SER A 25 8.10 -26.00 -4.69
CA SER A 25 7.52 -26.33 -5.99
C SER A 25 6.57 -25.21 -6.43
N LEU A 26 6.49 -24.93 -7.72
CA LEU A 26 5.61 -23.88 -8.24
C LEU A 26 4.13 -24.22 -7.98
N SER A 27 3.76 -25.50 -8.03
CA SER A 27 2.40 -25.95 -7.71
C SER A 27 2.01 -25.68 -6.27
N ASP A 28 2.92 -25.94 -5.31
CA ASP A 28 2.63 -25.69 -3.89
C ASP A 28 2.64 -24.19 -3.61
N TYR A 29 3.52 -23.43 -4.28
CA TYR A 29 3.57 -21.97 -4.13
C TYR A 29 2.24 -21.31 -4.51
N PHE A 30 1.58 -21.75 -5.57
CA PHE A 30 0.27 -21.20 -5.95
C PHE A 30 -0.87 -21.57 -4.99
N GLN A 31 -0.70 -22.59 -4.16
CA GLN A 31 -1.70 -22.98 -3.16
C GLN A 31 -1.42 -22.33 -1.80
N GLN A 32 -0.16 -22.34 -1.39
CA GLN A 32 0.29 -21.80 -0.12
C GLN A 32 1.76 -21.34 -0.26
N PRO A 33 1.99 -20.06 -0.55
CA PRO A 33 3.34 -19.51 -0.67
C PRO A 33 4.15 -19.70 0.62
N ASN A 34 5.41 -20.10 0.49
CA ASN A 34 6.33 -20.17 1.62
C ASN A 34 6.66 -18.74 2.12
N ILE A 35 6.46 -18.50 3.41
CA ILE A 35 6.66 -17.17 4.03
C ILE A 35 8.09 -16.66 3.89
N ASN A 36 9.11 -17.53 3.90
CA ASN A 36 10.50 -17.10 3.72
C ASN A 36 10.77 -16.67 2.27
N ILE A 37 10.14 -17.32 1.29
CA ILE A 37 10.20 -16.88 -0.11
C ILE A 37 9.50 -15.52 -0.25
N LEU A 38 8.28 -15.38 0.30
CA LEU A 38 7.57 -14.09 0.30
C LEU A 38 8.39 -13.00 1.00
N SER A 39 9.01 -13.31 2.14
CA SER A 39 9.82 -12.35 2.90
C SER A 39 11.05 -11.94 2.11
N ALA A 40 11.73 -12.89 1.43
CA ALA A 40 12.86 -12.57 0.57
C ALA A 40 12.48 -11.68 -0.62
N THR A 41 11.29 -11.87 -1.20
CA THR A 41 10.84 -11.11 -2.38
C THR A 41 10.21 -9.75 -2.02
N TYR A 42 9.38 -9.70 -0.98
CA TYR A 42 8.51 -8.57 -0.66
C TYR A 42 8.73 -7.98 0.73
N GLY A 43 9.54 -8.63 1.58
CA GLY A 43 9.74 -8.22 2.96
C GLY A 43 10.36 -6.82 3.10
N SER A 44 11.29 -6.47 2.22
CA SER A 44 11.97 -5.15 2.26
C SER A 44 10.98 -4.00 2.08
N THR A 45 10.16 -4.07 1.03
CA THR A 45 9.17 -3.03 0.73
C THR A 45 8.00 -3.02 1.70
N LEU A 46 7.64 -4.17 2.29
CA LEU A 46 6.70 -4.21 3.40
C LEU A 46 7.27 -3.52 4.64
N LEU A 47 8.53 -3.82 5.00
CA LEU A 47 9.18 -3.23 6.17
C LEU A 47 9.31 -1.71 6.03
N ASP A 48 9.60 -1.19 4.83
CA ASP A 48 9.58 0.26 4.55
C ASP A 48 8.24 0.89 4.97
N ILE A 49 7.12 0.29 4.52
CA ILE A 49 5.77 0.78 4.86
C ILE A 49 5.51 0.65 6.36
N LEU A 50 5.81 -0.50 6.96
CA LEU A 50 5.54 -0.75 8.38
C LEU A 50 6.34 0.17 9.30
N VAL A 51 7.57 0.53 8.93
CA VAL A 51 8.42 1.47 9.66
C VAL A 51 7.92 2.91 9.46
N GLU A 52 7.68 3.33 8.21
CA GLU A 52 7.22 4.69 7.91
C GLU A 52 5.85 4.99 8.57
N GLU A 53 4.98 3.99 8.64
CA GLU A 53 3.65 4.09 9.25
C GLU A 53 3.63 3.78 10.76
N SER A 54 4.81 3.63 11.39
CA SER A 54 4.96 3.39 12.83
C SER A 54 4.26 2.11 13.35
N TYR A 55 4.05 1.13 12.47
CA TYR A 55 3.55 -0.21 12.85
C TYR A 55 4.62 -1.08 13.48
N ILE A 56 5.91 -0.76 13.30
CA ILE A 56 7.02 -1.44 13.96
C ILE A 56 7.68 -0.49 14.95
N SER A 57 7.89 -0.94 16.18
CA SER A 57 8.61 -0.22 17.23
C SER A 57 10.13 -0.21 16.98
N SER A 58 10.86 0.63 17.72
CA SER A 58 12.32 0.60 17.75
C SER A 58 12.90 -0.74 18.24
N THR A 59 12.11 -1.54 18.96
CA THR A 59 12.46 -2.91 19.37
C THR A 59 12.10 -3.97 18.33
N LEU A 60 11.72 -3.55 17.12
CA LEU A 60 11.33 -4.41 15.99
C LEU A 60 10.10 -5.29 16.28
N GLN A 61 9.19 -4.79 17.11
CA GLN A 61 7.93 -5.47 17.43
C GLN A 61 6.76 -4.75 16.77
N LEU A 62 5.71 -5.49 16.40
CA LEU A 62 4.47 -4.88 15.91
C LEU A 62 3.83 -4.04 17.03
N ASN A 63 3.60 -2.77 16.74
CA ASN A 63 3.03 -1.78 17.65
C ASN A 63 1.52 -1.63 17.40
N GLN A 64 0.76 -2.72 17.59
CA GLN A 64 -0.69 -2.72 17.45
C GLN A 64 -1.40 -3.48 18.58
N ILE A 65 -2.63 -3.07 18.84
CA ILE A 65 -3.55 -3.79 19.72
C ILE A 65 -4.23 -4.88 18.89
N PHE A 66 -3.89 -6.14 19.17
CA PHE A 66 -4.51 -7.30 18.55
C PHE A 66 -5.82 -7.66 19.25
N THR A 67 -6.83 -8.02 18.46
CA THR A 67 -8.14 -8.44 18.96
C THR A 67 -8.21 -9.95 19.23
N GLY A 68 -7.13 -10.68 18.95
CA GLY A 68 -7.08 -12.14 19.01
C GLY A 68 -7.68 -12.82 17.76
N ASN A 69 -8.05 -12.05 16.74
CA ASN A 69 -8.41 -12.55 15.41
C ASN A 69 -7.39 -12.04 14.37
N PRO A 70 -6.38 -12.84 14.06
CA PRO A 70 -5.28 -12.46 13.17
C PRO A 70 -5.73 -12.01 11.79
N ASN A 71 -6.74 -12.67 11.22
CA ASN A 71 -7.30 -12.29 9.92
C ASN A 71 -7.97 -10.92 9.97
N ALA A 72 -8.75 -10.64 11.02
CA ALA A 72 -9.41 -9.35 11.19
C ALA A 72 -8.42 -8.22 11.50
N ASP A 73 -7.38 -8.51 12.28
CA ASP A 73 -6.30 -7.57 12.61
C ASP A 73 -5.44 -7.26 11.38
N ALA A 74 -5.03 -8.29 10.62
CA ALA A 74 -4.33 -8.14 9.35
C ALA A 74 -5.18 -7.37 8.33
N THR A 75 -6.49 -7.63 8.25
CA THR A 75 -7.40 -6.91 7.34
C THR A 75 -7.49 -5.41 7.68
N ARG A 76 -7.38 -5.03 8.95
CA ARG A 76 -7.33 -3.61 9.32
C ARG A 76 -6.00 -2.97 8.91
N MET A 77 -4.88 -3.66 9.09
CA MET A 77 -3.56 -3.19 8.65
C MET A 77 -3.46 -3.10 7.13
N ILE A 78 -4.01 -4.09 6.41
CA ILE A 78 -3.80 -4.20 4.96
C ILE A 78 -4.47 -3.06 4.18
N GLY A 79 -5.54 -2.45 4.72
CA GLY A 79 -6.15 -1.26 4.14
C GLY A 79 -5.15 -0.11 4.05
N SER A 80 -4.55 0.26 5.19
CA SER A 80 -3.54 1.34 5.25
C SER A 80 -2.25 0.98 4.49
N ILE A 81 -1.84 -0.28 4.52
CA ILE A 81 -0.70 -0.76 3.71
C ILE A 81 -1.00 -0.63 2.22
N ALA A 82 -2.23 -0.92 1.77
CA ALA A 82 -2.62 -0.77 0.37
C ALA A 82 -2.55 0.69 -0.10
N GLU A 83 -2.94 1.63 0.76
CA GLU A 83 -2.81 3.07 0.47
C GLU A 83 -1.36 3.46 0.23
N CYS A 84 -0.46 3.04 1.12
CA CYS A 84 0.97 3.33 1.00
C CYS A 84 1.59 2.65 -0.23
N LEU A 85 1.23 1.39 -0.48
CA LEU A 85 1.68 0.65 -1.67
C LEU A 85 1.28 1.36 -2.97
N VAL A 86 0.05 1.86 -3.06
CA VAL A 86 -0.44 2.60 -4.23
C VAL A 86 0.36 3.89 -4.44
N VAL A 87 0.66 4.62 -3.36
CA VAL A 87 1.49 5.83 -3.41
C VAL A 87 2.91 5.50 -3.85
N ASP A 88 3.52 4.45 -3.32
CA ASP A 88 4.88 4.04 -3.71
C ASP A 88 4.97 3.60 -5.16
N ILE A 89 3.96 2.87 -5.67
CA ILE A 89 3.87 2.55 -7.09
C ILE A 89 3.73 3.81 -7.93
N CYS A 90 2.91 4.79 -7.54
CA CYS A 90 2.84 6.07 -8.23
C CYS A 90 4.20 6.81 -8.25
N HIS A 91 4.98 6.73 -7.17
CA HIS A 91 6.30 7.36 -7.11
C HIS A 91 7.33 6.67 -7.99
N LYS A 92 7.32 5.34 -8.04
CA LYS A 92 8.29 4.53 -8.80
C LYS A 92 7.95 4.48 -10.30
N HIS A 93 6.67 4.50 -10.64
CA HIS A 93 6.16 4.24 -11.98
C HIS A 93 5.30 5.41 -12.50
N PRO A 94 5.86 6.33 -13.32
CA PRO A 94 5.13 7.46 -13.87
C PRO A 94 3.86 7.06 -14.63
N GLU A 95 3.88 5.94 -15.34
CA GLU A 95 2.72 5.37 -16.03
C GLU A 95 1.59 5.00 -15.07
N ALA A 96 1.89 4.36 -13.94
CA ALA A 96 0.91 4.01 -12.93
C ALA A 96 0.32 5.28 -12.29
N ASN A 97 1.17 6.29 -12.00
CA ASN A 97 0.72 7.59 -11.51
C ASN A 97 -0.23 8.29 -12.49
N ARG A 98 0.08 8.27 -13.79
CA ARG A 98 -0.79 8.85 -14.84
C ARG A 98 -2.12 8.10 -14.95
N LEU A 99 -2.12 6.77 -14.85
CA LEU A 99 -3.34 5.96 -14.91
C LEU A 99 -4.22 6.19 -13.68
N LEU A 100 -3.67 6.08 -12.47
CA LEU A 100 -4.41 6.30 -11.23
C LEU A 100 -4.88 7.74 -11.11
N GLY A 101 -4.04 8.73 -11.43
CA GLY A 101 -4.42 10.14 -11.45
C GLY A 101 -5.49 10.46 -12.50
N MET A 102 -5.49 9.76 -13.64
CA MET A 102 -6.57 9.82 -14.64
C MET A 102 -7.88 9.30 -14.04
N HIS A 103 -7.86 8.12 -13.43
CA HIS A 103 -9.06 7.55 -12.82
C HIS A 103 -9.59 8.46 -11.70
N ALA A 104 -8.73 8.88 -10.77
CA ALA A 104 -9.07 9.71 -9.62
C ALA A 104 -9.78 11.03 -9.97
N ARG A 105 -9.53 11.55 -11.18
CA ARG A 105 -10.18 12.76 -11.69
C ARG A 105 -11.32 12.51 -12.67
N PHE A 106 -11.77 11.26 -12.81
CA PHE A 106 -12.77 10.81 -13.79
C PHE A 106 -12.39 11.09 -15.26
N GLY A 107 -11.09 11.05 -15.55
CA GLY A 107 -10.58 11.16 -16.91
C GLY A 107 -10.72 9.85 -17.69
N SER A 108 -10.69 9.98 -19.02
CA SER A 108 -10.74 8.85 -19.95
C SER A 108 -9.41 8.57 -20.64
N ARG A 109 -8.41 9.45 -20.49
CA ARG A 109 -7.07 9.31 -21.08
C ARG A 109 -5.97 9.77 -20.13
N PRO A 110 -4.86 9.02 -19.98
CA PRO A 110 -3.73 9.46 -19.19
C PRO A 110 -3.06 10.67 -19.84
N SER A 111 -2.53 11.57 -19.03
CA SER A 111 -1.88 12.81 -19.47
C SER A 111 -0.52 12.97 -18.82
N GLN A 112 0.47 13.42 -19.58
CA GLN A 112 1.80 13.78 -19.06
C GLN A 112 1.73 14.89 -18.00
N LYS A 113 0.67 15.72 -17.99
CA LYS A 113 0.47 16.73 -16.93
C LYS A 113 0.42 16.11 -15.54
N LEU A 114 0.01 14.85 -15.41
CA LEU A 114 -0.02 14.14 -14.13
C LEU A 114 1.38 13.90 -13.54
N ASP A 115 2.45 14.02 -14.34
CA ASP A 115 3.83 13.95 -13.85
C ASP A 115 4.21 15.16 -12.98
N GLU A 116 3.44 16.25 -13.07
CA GLU A 116 3.59 17.44 -12.21
C GLU A 116 2.94 17.23 -10.84
N TYR A 117 2.23 16.11 -10.64
CA TYR A 117 1.54 15.77 -9.41
C TYR A 117 2.21 14.58 -8.72
N VAL A 118 2.02 14.51 -7.41
CA VAL A 118 2.48 13.42 -6.55
C VAL A 118 1.30 12.87 -5.75
N ALA A 119 1.22 11.54 -5.66
CA ALA A 119 0.17 10.87 -4.91
C ALA A 119 0.45 10.95 -3.40
N VAL A 120 -0.60 11.11 -2.59
CA VAL A 120 -0.51 11.22 -1.13
C VAL A 120 -1.62 10.39 -0.51
N ALA A 121 -1.27 9.47 0.38
CA ALA A 121 -2.21 8.69 1.19
C ALA A 121 -2.65 9.54 2.39
N THR A 122 -3.91 9.98 2.41
CA THR A 122 -4.41 11.01 3.34
C THR A 122 -4.45 10.55 4.79
N GLY A 123 -4.58 9.24 5.03
CA GLY A 123 -4.57 8.63 6.36
C GLY A 123 -3.17 8.30 6.91
N SER A 124 -2.12 8.48 6.11
CA SER A 124 -0.79 7.94 6.42
C SER A 124 0.07 8.87 7.30
N MET A 125 0.97 8.29 8.09
CA MET A 125 1.95 9.02 8.89
C MET A 125 2.92 9.80 8.01
N ARG A 126 3.26 9.28 6.82
CA ARG A 126 4.00 10.04 5.81
C ARG A 126 3.28 11.33 5.43
N ALA A 127 1.97 11.28 5.19
CA ALA A 127 1.19 12.48 4.90
C ALA A 127 1.14 13.44 6.09
N LYS A 128 1.02 12.93 7.32
CA LYS A 128 1.09 13.75 8.54
C LYS A 128 2.39 14.55 8.63
N ARG A 129 3.53 13.92 8.26
CA ARG A 129 4.87 14.53 8.31
C ARG A 129 5.14 15.48 7.13
N LEU A 130 4.86 15.06 5.90
CA LEU A 130 5.30 15.75 4.68
C LEU A 130 4.20 16.60 4.01
N TYR A 131 2.93 16.30 4.28
CA TYR A 131 1.76 16.90 3.65
C TYR A 131 0.68 17.20 4.70
N GLN A 132 1.08 17.77 5.85
CA GLN A 132 0.23 17.92 7.04
C GLN A 132 -1.14 18.56 6.74
N GLN A 133 -1.20 19.51 5.81
CA GLN A 133 -2.43 20.17 5.38
C GLN A 133 -3.45 19.25 4.69
N HIS A 134 -3.00 18.09 4.20
CA HIS A 134 -3.81 17.07 3.54
C HIS A 134 -3.95 15.79 4.36
N TYR A 135 -3.35 15.71 5.55
CA TYR A 135 -3.53 14.60 6.46
C TYR A 135 -4.95 14.62 7.04
N ASN A 136 -5.75 13.63 6.66
CA ASN A 136 -7.12 13.48 7.12
C ASN A 136 -7.51 11.99 7.20
N PRO A 137 -7.14 11.30 8.29
CA PRO A 137 -7.51 9.89 8.50
C PRO A 137 -9.03 9.69 8.70
N SER A 138 -9.81 10.77 8.78
CA SER A 138 -11.28 10.73 8.85
C SER A 138 -11.96 10.93 7.50
N ASP A 139 -11.21 11.18 6.42
CA ASP A 139 -11.77 11.20 5.06
C ASP A 139 -12.09 9.76 4.65
N THR A 140 -13.37 9.40 4.70
CA THR A 140 -13.81 8.05 4.37
C THR A 140 -13.97 7.80 2.88
N GLN A 141 -13.78 8.82 2.03
CA GLN A 141 -14.10 8.82 0.59
C GLN A 141 -12.85 8.93 -0.30
N ARG A 142 -11.72 9.38 0.25
CA ARG A 142 -10.48 9.60 -0.49
C ARG A 142 -9.29 9.19 0.36
N ASP A 143 -8.87 7.95 0.15
CA ASP A 143 -7.67 7.43 0.78
C ASP A 143 -6.41 7.99 0.09
N VAL A 144 -6.46 8.21 -1.23
CA VAL A 144 -5.34 8.80 -1.99
C VAL A 144 -5.78 10.03 -2.78
N ILE A 145 -4.98 11.08 -2.70
CA ILE A 145 -5.13 12.33 -3.47
C ILE A 145 -3.85 12.63 -4.27
N TRP A 146 -3.94 13.63 -5.17
CA TRP A 146 -2.80 14.12 -5.93
C TRP A 146 -2.58 15.59 -5.65
N VAL A 147 -1.33 15.97 -5.36
CA VAL A 147 -0.93 17.36 -5.09
C VAL A 147 0.16 17.83 -6.05
N GLU A 148 0.20 19.11 -6.40
CA GLU A 148 1.23 19.64 -7.30
C GLU A 148 2.60 19.62 -6.65
N LYS A 149 3.61 19.13 -7.36
CA LYS A 149 5.00 19.05 -6.87
C LYS A 149 5.59 20.43 -6.55
N LYS A 150 5.24 21.45 -7.34
CA LYS A 150 5.77 22.82 -7.19
C LYS A 150 5.02 23.64 -6.13
N ASN A 151 3.78 23.27 -5.84
CA ASN A 151 2.97 23.91 -4.81
C ASN A 151 2.04 22.86 -4.19
N THR A 152 2.51 22.24 -3.12
CA THR A 152 1.79 21.15 -2.44
C THR A 152 0.50 21.61 -1.77
N GLN A 153 0.13 22.89 -1.81
CA GLN A 153 -1.20 23.36 -1.41
C GLN A 153 -2.27 23.06 -2.47
N ASN A 154 -1.86 22.94 -3.74
CA ASN A 154 -2.77 22.70 -4.85
C ASN A 154 -3.05 21.21 -5.01
N GLN A 155 -4.33 20.82 -5.00
CA GLN A 155 -4.77 19.47 -5.33
C GLN A 155 -5.14 19.36 -6.82
N LEU A 156 -4.95 18.18 -7.37
CA LEU A 156 -5.52 17.80 -8.66
C LEU A 156 -7.05 17.90 -8.59
N LEU A 157 -7.66 18.38 -9.68
CA LEU A 157 -9.11 18.58 -9.76
C LEU A 157 -9.78 17.58 -10.70
N CYS A 158 -10.99 17.16 -10.32
CA CYS A 158 -11.86 16.32 -11.15
C CYS A 158 -12.17 17.00 -12.49
N ILE A 159 -12.51 16.18 -13.47
CA ILE A 159 -13.09 16.64 -14.73
C ILE A 159 -14.61 16.68 -14.55
N SER A 160 -15.24 17.77 -15.02
CA SER A 160 -16.70 17.92 -15.04
C SER A 160 -17.30 17.21 -16.26
N ASN A 161 -18.61 17.01 -16.27
CA ASN A 161 -19.33 16.38 -17.39
C ASN A 161 -19.13 17.11 -18.75
N ASN A 162 -18.70 18.37 -18.74
CA ASN A 162 -18.40 19.15 -19.95
C ASN A 162 -16.92 19.09 -20.36
N ASN A 163 -16.16 18.11 -19.86
CA ASN A 163 -14.71 18.00 -20.05
C ASN A 163 -13.91 19.24 -19.59
N SER A 164 -14.50 20.07 -18.73
CA SER A 164 -13.82 21.20 -18.10
C SER A 164 -13.29 20.83 -16.71
N ILE A 165 -12.39 21.65 -16.17
CA ILE A 165 -11.88 21.45 -14.81
C ILE A 165 -13.00 21.76 -13.80
N SER A 166 -13.26 20.82 -12.89
CA SER A 166 -14.21 20.97 -11.78
C SER A 166 -13.57 21.66 -10.59
N ALA A 167 -14.35 22.28 -9.70
CA ALA A 167 -13.87 22.73 -8.40
C ALA A 167 -13.72 21.58 -7.38
N LYS A 168 -14.24 20.38 -7.69
CA LYS A 168 -14.13 19.19 -6.83
C LYS A 168 -12.70 18.62 -6.90
N PRO A 169 -11.98 18.48 -5.77
CA PRO A 169 -10.69 17.82 -5.75
C PRO A 169 -10.80 16.35 -6.17
N ALA A 170 -9.83 15.89 -6.95
CA ALA A 170 -9.67 14.51 -7.36
C ALA A 170 -9.25 13.63 -6.17
N GLY A 171 -9.57 12.34 -6.24
CA GLY A 171 -9.22 11.39 -5.22
C GLY A 171 -9.60 9.97 -5.60
N LEU A 172 -9.07 9.02 -4.86
CA LEU A 172 -9.27 7.59 -5.05
C LEU A 172 -9.57 6.95 -3.69
N GLN A 173 -10.59 6.11 -3.65
CA GLN A 173 -10.83 5.21 -2.53
C GLN A 173 -10.11 3.88 -2.81
N ILE A 174 -9.53 3.28 -1.79
CA ILE A 174 -8.89 1.98 -1.82
C ILE A 174 -9.73 1.01 -0.97
N LYS A 175 -9.93 -0.19 -1.51
CA LYS A 175 -10.55 -1.31 -0.79
C LYS A 175 -9.74 -2.56 -1.02
N ALA A 176 -9.50 -3.33 0.03
CA ALA A 176 -8.89 -4.65 -0.05
C ALA A 176 -9.75 -5.64 0.74
N SER A 177 -10.08 -6.79 0.14
CA SER A 177 -10.88 -7.81 0.80
C SER A 177 -10.68 -9.20 0.20
N HIS A 178 -10.95 -10.21 1.01
CA HIS A 178 -11.11 -11.61 0.61
C HIS A 178 -12.57 -11.94 0.26
N ASP A 179 -13.53 -11.07 0.61
CA ASP A 179 -14.94 -11.23 0.28
C ASP A 179 -15.56 -9.86 -0.04
N GLY A 180 -15.36 -9.44 -1.28
CA GLY A 180 -15.82 -8.17 -1.79
C GLY A 180 -17.34 -8.09 -1.90
N VAL A 181 -18.04 -9.20 -2.13
CA VAL A 181 -19.52 -9.20 -2.18
C VAL A 181 -20.09 -8.85 -0.81
N ARG A 182 -19.54 -9.42 0.27
CA ARG A 182 -20.03 -9.17 1.61
C ARG A 182 -19.54 -7.86 2.22
N TYR A 183 -18.30 -7.48 1.97
CA TYR A 183 -17.66 -6.37 2.69
C TYR A 183 -17.43 -5.11 1.84
N VAL A 184 -17.18 -5.25 0.55
CA VAL A 184 -16.91 -4.09 -0.32
C VAL A 184 -18.19 -3.57 -0.94
N LEU A 185 -18.99 -4.44 -1.55
CA LEU A 185 -20.21 -4.09 -2.27
C LEU A 185 -21.16 -3.19 -1.45
N PRO A 186 -21.46 -3.46 -0.16
CA PRO A 186 -22.36 -2.60 0.61
C PRO A 186 -21.78 -1.20 0.88
N THR A 187 -20.45 -1.09 0.96
CA THR A 187 -19.78 0.19 1.26
C THR A 187 -19.65 1.09 0.04
N ILE A 188 -19.46 0.50 -1.15
CA ILE A 188 -19.18 1.26 -2.36
C ILE A 188 -20.39 1.93 -3.00
N GLN A 189 -21.60 1.58 -2.56
CA GLN A 189 -22.85 2.19 -3.01
C GLN A 189 -22.90 3.71 -2.79
N ASN A 190 -22.21 4.20 -1.77
CA ASN A 190 -22.24 5.60 -1.35
C ASN A 190 -20.95 6.37 -1.69
N TYR A 191 -20.05 5.79 -2.51
CA TYR A 191 -18.82 6.47 -2.88
C TYR A 191 -19.00 7.40 -4.07
N HIS A 192 -18.53 8.63 -3.91
CA HIS A 192 -18.52 9.65 -4.96
C HIS A 192 -17.18 9.72 -5.72
N TYR A 193 -16.24 8.85 -5.39
CA TYR A 193 -14.91 8.75 -5.97
C TYR A 193 -14.72 7.36 -6.56
N PRO A 194 -13.84 7.19 -7.55
CA PRO A 194 -13.49 5.87 -8.05
C PRO A 194 -12.88 5.02 -6.94
N VAL A 195 -13.10 3.71 -7.02
CA VAL A 195 -12.64 2.74 -6.03
C VAL A 195 -11.64 1.80 -6.69
N LEU A 196 -10.40 1.80 -6.24
CA LEU A 196 -9.42 0.77 -6.57
C LEU A 196 -9.64 -0.41 -5.62
N TYR A 197 -10.05 -1.55 -6.17
CA TYR A 197 -10.42 -2.72 -5.37
C TYR A 197 -9.43 -3.87 -5.57
N PHE A 198 -8.72 -4.21 -4.50
CA PHE A 198 -7.85 -5.37 -4.39
C PHE A 198 -8.66 -6.60 -3.95
N ASP A 199 -8.96 -7.47 -4.91
CA ASP A 199 -9.62 -8.75 -4.72
C ASP A 199 -8.60 -9.82 -4.28
N LEU A 200 -8.35 -9.91 -2.98
CA LEU A 200 -7.31 -10.79 -2.43
C LEU A 200 -7.61 -12.28 -2.66
N ASP A 201 -8.88 -12.65 -2.83
CA ASP A 201 -9.34 -14.00 -3.19
C ASP A 201 -9.79 -14.15 -4.66
N GLY A 202 -9.46 -13.18 -5.53
CA GLY A 202 -9.79 -13.26 -6.95
C GLY A 202 -11.28 -13.14 -7.27
N ASP A 203 -12.06 -12.47 -6.42
CA ASP A 203 -13.51 -12.36 -6.54
C ASP A 203 -13.99 -11.14 -7.36
N TRP A 204 -13.08 -10.45 -8.06
CA TRP A 204 -13.38 -9.29 -8.90
C TRP A 204 -14.60 -9.49 -9.81
N ALA A 205 -14.67 -10.62 -10.52
CA ALA A 205 -15.77 -10.91 -11.43
C ALA A 205 -17.12 -11.02 -10.70
N LYS A 206 -17.15 -11.64 -9.52
CA LYS A 206 -18.37 -11.80 -8.71
C LYS A 206 -18.84 -10.44 -8.18
N VAL A 207 -17.92 -9.59 -7.74
CA VAL A 207 -18.25 -8.21 -7.30
C VAL A 207 -18.81 -7.40 -8.46
N ARG A 208 -18.21 -7.49 -9.65
CA ARG A 208 -18.68 -6.78 -10.85
C ARG A 208 -20.07 -7.23 -11.30
N GLU A 209 -20.35 -8.52 -11.26
CA GLU A 209 -21.68 -9.07 -11.55
C GLU A 209 -22.71 -8.56 -10.51
N ALA A 210 -22.38 -8.67 -9.22
CA ALA A 210 -23.25 -8.17 -8.17
C ALA A 210 -23.51 -6.66 -8.24
N MET A 211 -22.55 -5.85 -8.70
CA MET A 211 -22.76 -4.43 -8.95
C MET A 211 -23.81 -4.18 -10.05
N ILE A 212 -23.79 -4.98 -11.11
CA ILE A 212 -24.77 -4.88 -12.21
C ILE A 212 -26.16 -5.27 -11.69
N ASP A 213 -26.25 -6.42 -11.00
CA ASP A 213 -27.52 -6.94 -10.47
C ASP A 213 -28.20 -5.99 -9.48
N ASN A 214 -27.40 -5.28 -8.67
CA ASN A 214 -27.88 -4.33 -7.68
C ASN A 214 -27.93 -2.88 -8.20
N ASN A 215 -27.69 -2.65 -9.49
CA ASN A 215 -27.68 -1.32 -10.13
C ASN A 215 -26.76 -0.30 -9.41
N ILE A 216 -25.59 -0.76 -8.96
CA ILE A 216 -24.60 0.06 -8.24
C ILE A 216 -23.72 0.78 -9.26
N ASN A 217 -23.89 2.10 -9.34
CA ASN A 217 -23.11 2.95 -10.23
C ASN A 217 -21.85 3.49 -9.52
N CYS A 218 -20.84 2.64 -9.36
CA CYS A 218 -19.53 3.00 -8.83
C CYS A 218 -18.43 2.74 -9.89
N HIS A 219 -17.46 3.65 -9.99
CA HIS A 219 -16.30 3.46 -10.87
C HIS A 219 -15.28 2.56 -10.18
N LEU A 220 -15.42 1.24 -10.36
CA LEU A 220 -14.50 0.25 -9.82
C LEU A 220 -13.31 0.02 -10.76
N ILE A 221 -12.09 0.02 -10.21
CA ILE A 221 -10.83 -0.11 -10.94
C ILE A 221 -10.12 -1.38 -10.49
N ASN A 222 -9.66 -2.19 -11.45
CA ASN A 222 -8.90 -3.40 -11.17
C ASN A 222 -7.40 -3.05 -11.07
N PRO A 223 -6.69 -3.41 -9.98
CA PRO A 223 -5.26 -3.16 -9.83
C PRO A 223 -4.40 -3.70 -10.98
N ASP A 224 -4.78 -4.84 -11.57
CA ASP A 224 -4.06 -5.47 -12.68
C ASP A 224 -4.12 -4.62 -13.97
N SER A 225 -5.10 -3.71 -14.08
CA SER A 225 -5.18 -2.74 -15.19
C SER A 225 -4.26 -1.53 -15.01
N ILE A 226 -3.68 -1.37 -13.81
CA ILE A 226 -2.79 -0.27 -13.46
C ILE A 226 -1.34 -0.74 -13.49
N HIS A 227 -1.04 -1.78 -12.70
CA HIS A 227 0.28 -2.37 -12.60
C HIS A 227 0.16 -3.79 -12.04
N HIS A 228 0.72 -4.78 -12.75
CA HIS A 228 0.58 -6.20 -12.40
C HIS A 228 1.10 -6.54 -10.99
N GLU A 229 2.10 -5.84 -10.47
CA GLU A 229 2.65 -6.10 -9.13
C GLU A 229 1.73 -5.68 -7.99
N LEU A 230 0.79 -4.74 -8.20
CA LEU A 230 -0.01 -4.16 -7.12
C LEU A 230 -0.76 -5.24 -6.31
N ARG A 231 -1.51 -6.09 -7.00
CA ARG A 231 -2.31 -7.14 -6.37
C ARG A 231 -1.43 -8.21 -5.72
N HIS A 232 -0.40 -8.65 -6.43
CA HIS A 232 0.53 -9.69 -5.95
C HIS A 232 1.32 -9.24 -4.73
N ALA A 233 1.84 -8.00 -4.73
CA ALA A 233 2.55 -7.44 -3.59
C ALA A 233 1.65 -7.32 -2.37
N LEU A 234 0.42 -6.82 -2.54
CA LEU A 234 -0.51 -6.67 -1.41
C LEU A 234 -0.93 -8.03 -0.82
N GLN A 235 -1.13 -9.04 -1.65
CA GLN A 235 -1.42 -10.40 -1.19
C GLN A 235 -0.24 -10.98 -0.40
N ALA A 236 0.98 -10.83 -0.91
CA ALA A 236 2.19 -11.24 -0.19
C ALA A 236 2.36 -10.50 1.14
N TYR A 237 2.07 -9.19 1.17
CA TYR A 237 2.10 -8.40 2.40
C TYR A 237 1.09 -8.91 3.42
N PHE A 238 -0.12 -9.23 2.99
CA PHE A 238 -1.15 -9.80 3.85
C PHE A 238 -0.69 -11.12 4.49
N ASP A 239 -0.12 -12.02 3.69
CA ASP A 239 0.39 -13.32 4.17
C ASP A 239 1.52 -13.17 5.18
N ILE A 240 2.46 -12.25 4.92
CA ILE A 240 3.56 -11.95 5.86
C ILE A 240 3.01 -11.33 7.15
N VAL A 241 2.06 -10.39 7.05
CA VAL A 241 1.44 -9.74 8.23
C VAL A 241 0.69 -10.76 9.08
N ILE A 242 -0.12 -11.66 8.50
CA ILE A 242 -0.74 -12.76 9.27
C ILE A 242 0.35 -13.61 9.93
N ALA A 243 1.41 -13.98 9.21
CA ALA A 243 2.48 -14.79 9.77
C ALA A 243 3.18 -14.10 10.96
N LEU A 244 3.32 -12.77 10.93
CA LEU A 244 3.83 -11.98 12.05
C LEU A 244 2.86 -11.97 13.24
N ILE A 245 1.57 -11.77 12.99
CA ILE A 245 0.54 -11.71 14.05
C ILE A 245 0.38 -13.07 14.75
N ASP A 246 0.42 -14.17 13.98
CA ASP A 246 0.30 -15.54 14.49
C ASP A 246 1.60 -16.09 15.12
N GLY A 247 2.71 -15.36 15.01
CA GLY A 247 4.03 -15.82 15.46
C GLY A 247 4.63 -16.94 14.61
N ARG A 248 4.12 -17.17 13.39
CA ARG A 248 4.75 -18.09 12.40
C ARG A 248 6.07 -17.54 11.86
N THR A 249 6.25 -16.23 11.89
CA THR A 249 7.53 -15.55 11.63
C THR A 249 7.71 -14.37 12.59
N THR A 250 8.90 -13.76 12.60
CA THR A 250 9.20 -12.56 13.40
C THR A 250 9.70 -11.44 12.50
N THR A 251 9.58 -10.18 12.94
CA THR A 251 10.13 -9.04 12.18
C THR A 251 11.62 -9.22 11.90
N GLN A 252 12.37 -9.77 12.86
CA GLN A 252 13.79 -10.07 12.71
C GLN A 252 14.04 -11.12 11.61
N GLN A 253 13.18 -12.14 11.52
CA GLN A 253 13.26 -13.13 10.46
C GLN A 253 12.94 -12.51 9.10
N VAL A 254 11.92 -11.64 9.00
CA VAL A 254 11.58 -10.92 7.76
C VAL A 254 12.76 -10.04 7.32
N ILE A 255 13.38 -9.29 8.25
CA ILE A 255 14.58 -8.47 7.99
C ILE A 255 15.74 -9.33 7.45
N ALA A 256 15.98 -10.49 8.06
CA ALA A 256 17.05 -11.40 7.66
C ALA A 256 16.78 -12.04 6.29
N ASP A 257 15.53 -12.42 6.01
CA ASP A 257 15.15 -13.05 4.75
C ASP A 257 15.20 -12.06 3.60
N SER A 258 14.68 -10.84 3.82
CA SER A 258 14.65 -9.77 2.82
C SER A 258 15.96 -9.00 2.67
N LYS A 259 16.97 -9.31 3.48
CA LYS A 259 18.24 -8.56 3.58
C LYS A 259 18.00 -7.04 3.75
N TYR A 260 17.04 -6.68 4.60
CA TYR A 260 16.61 -5.30 4.75
C TYR A 260 17.73 -4.41 5.32
N ASN A 261 17.98 -3.26 4.67
CA ASN A 261 18.89 -2.27 5.21
C ASN A 261 18.17 -1.44 6.30
N MET A 262 18.60 -1.55 7.55
CA MET A 262 17.97 -0.91 8.71
C MET A 262 18.19 0.61 8.81
N ASP A 263 18.88 1.24 7.85
CA ASP A 263 19.10 2.69 7.85
C ASP A 263 17.79 3.51 7.90
N SER A 264 16.70 2.98 7.33
CA SER A 264 15.35 3.54 7.41
C SER A 264 14.75 3.58 8.83
N ILE A 265 15.08 2.58 9.66
CA ILE A 265 14.61 2.46 11.05
C ILE A 265 15.26 3.53 11.94
N LEU A 266 16.51 3.89 11.65
CA LEU A 266 17.23 4.93 12.37
C LEU A 266 16.65 6.33 12.10
N GLY A 267 16.17 6.59 10.88
CA GLY A 267 15.49 7.86 10.54
C GLY A 267 14.12 8.01 11.23
N ALA A 268 13.32 6.94 11.27
CA ALA A 268 12.00 6.95 11.92
C ALA A 268 12.09 7.08 13.46
N GLY A 269 13.13 6.52 14.09
CA GLY A 269 13.38 6.65 15.53
C GLY A 269 13.77 8.06 15.97
N VAL A 270 14.37 8.87 15.09
CA VAL A 270 14.74 10.26 15.37
C VAL A 270 13.51 11.17 15.25
N ASP A 271 12.69 11.00 14.21
CA ASP A 271 11.44 11.79 14.04
C ASP A 271 10.41 11.52 15.15
N GLY A 272 10.37 10.31 15.72
CA GLY A 272 9.50 9.97 16.85
C GLY A 272 9.94 10.56 18.20
N SER A 273 11.09 11.23 18.26
CA SER A 273 11.67 11.78 19.50
C SER A 273 11.56 13.31 19.64
N GLU A 274 10.93 14.02 18.70
CA GLU A 274 10.72 15.47 18.86
C GLU A 274 9.51 15.80 19.74
N LEU A 275 9.78 15.85 21.04
CA LEU A 275 9.22 16.84 21.98
C LEU A 275 10.18 16.94 23.17
N ILE A 276 11.17 17.84 23.09
CA ILE A 276 11.65 18.71 24.18
C ILE A 276 12.61 19.75 23.55
N GLY A 277 12.21 21.02 23.62
CA GLY A 277 13.08 22.19 23.74
C GLY A 277 14.13 22.45 22.65
N THR A 278 13.94 23.55 21.92
CA THR A 278 14.96 24.33 21.20
C THR A 278 16.42 23.91 21.46
N PRO A 279 17.20 23.54 20.42
CA PRO A 279 18.60 23.19 20.61
C PRO A 279 19.42 24.45 20.99
N GLN A 280 19.76 24.59 22.27
CA GLN A 280 20.83 25.50 22.68
C GLN A 280 22.16 24.80 22.47
N ILE A 281 22.91 25.27 21.47
CA ILE A 281 24.33 24.96 21.35
C ILE A 281 25.06 25.74 22.46
N ILE A 282 25.47 25.04 23.53
CA ILE A 282 26.39 25.59 24.53
C ILE A 282 27.80 25.18 24.12
N LEU A 283 28.60 26.15 23.64
CA LEU A 283 30.03 25.96 23.39
C LEU A 283 30.84 26.23 24.66
N PRO A 284 31.90 25.44 24.95
CA PRO A 284 32.84 25.73 26.05
C PRO A 284 33.54 27.08 25.84
N SER A 285 33.78 27.82 26.92
CA SER A 285 34.28 29.20 26.95
C SER A 285 35.71 29.43 26.42
N ASN A 286 36.35 28.42 25.83
CA ASN A 286 37.78 28.44 25.54
C ASN A 286 38.11 28.36 24.04
N ILE A 287 37.14 28.63 23.16
CA ILE A 287 37.40 28.83 21.73
C ILE A 287 36.81 30.19 21.33
N ARG A 288 37.67 31.21 21.32
CA ARG A 288 37.53 32.44 20.55
C ARG A 288 38.78 32.60 19.69
#